data_AF-A0AAW2MTJ5-F1
#
_entry.id   AF-A0AAW2MTJ5-F1
#
_cell.length_a   1.000
_cell.length_b   1.000
_cell.length_c   1.000
_cell.angle_alpha   90.00
_cell.angle_beta   90.00
_cell.angle_gamma   90.00
#
_symmetry.space_group_name_H-M   'P 1'
#
loop_
_entity.id
_entity.type
_entity.pdbx_description
1 polymer ?
#
loop_
_entity_poly.entity_id
_entity_poly.type
_entity_poly.pdbx_seq_one_letter_code
_entity_poly.pdbx_strand_id
1 'polypeptide(L)'
;MTTNRSFVTKLFQYLFYVQFLLITVLVLVLTVRGVLSAAHTHHFHPKEWYVPVLSSTACAGLVGFAWQELTCFNPSRMVKATFWLSPLLSCAFGILLISIGTPGGVAASVIALISSVIQSLYACWVSPRFQHANKIVTVSIAHHPPKVKAMVLLSIIICTVYLASLMSGIGGATATATEIDTLFIFLILGSLTWTMQIVKNMMLVTVSHIKYMHFASGTQVDFKTAVRNSAKYSMGSICMGSIFIPVLGVIRGSARGVNLVSGDADEFMCSANCCSGVASRLVAYGNRWGFVQVGVYNKGIVQASADTWEMFRRLGMEKLIILTSLVHSASSLGWQQDPYVH
;
A
#
# COMPACT_ATOMS: atom_id res chain seq x y z
N MET A 1 -9.36 26.90 14.43
CA MET A 1 -8.74 25.92 13.50
C MET A 1 -9.08 24.46 13.80
N THR A 2 -9.50 24.08 15.02
CA THR A 2 -9.88 22.69 15.37
C THR A 2 -11.18 22.20 14.73
N THR A 3 -12.15 23.09 14.49
CA THR A 3 -13.48 22.77 13.93
C THR A 3 -13.41 22.33 12.46
N ASN A 4 -12.61 23.01 11.64
CA ASN A 4 -12.48 22.70 10.20
C ASN A 4 -11.73 21.35 9.98
N ARG A 5 -10.80 21.02 10.90
CA ARG A 5 -10.04 19.77 10.85
C ARG A 5 -10.91 18.54 11.14
N SER A 6 -11.84 18.63 12.09
CA SER A 6 -12.76 17.53 12.39
C SER A 6 -13.79 17.31 11.27
N PHE A 7 -14.15 18.38 10.56
CA PHE A 7 -15.01 18.29 9.38
C PHE A 7 -14.34 17.52 8.25
N VAL A 8 -13.10 17.87 7.89
CA VAL A 8 -12.37 17.20 6.80
C VAL A 8 -12.12 15.72 7.12
N THR A 9 -11.69 15.38 8.34
CA THR A 9 -11.50 13.97 8.70
C THR A 9 -12.80 13.18 8.68
N LYS A 10 -13.90 13.76 9.14
CA LYS A 10 -15.24 13.14 9.03
C LYS A 10 -15.65 12.96 7.56
N LEU A 11 -15.43 13.96 6.71
CA LEU A 11 -15.74 13.88 5.28
C LEU A 11 -15.03 12.70 4.61
N PHE A 12 -13.71 12.55 4.80
CA PHE A 12 -12.96 11.43 4.24
C PHE A 12 -13.39 10.07 4.80
N GLN A 13 -13.81 10.03 6.07
CA GLN A 13 -14.37 8.83 6.68
C GLN A 13 -15.72 8.46 6.04
N TYR A 14 -16.63 9.42 5.85
CA TYR A 14 -17.90 9.19 5.15
C TYR A 14 -17.67 8.77 3.70
N LEU A 15 -16.77 9.44 2.98
CA LEU A 15 -16.43 9.13 1.60
C LEU A 15 -15.93 7.69 1.46
N PHE A 16 -15.09 7.22 2.38
CA PHE A 16 -14.65 5.83 2.41
C PHE A 16 -15.82 4.85 2.65
N TYR A 17 -16.69 5.11 3.62
CA TYR A 17 -17.81 4.20 3.90
C TYR A 17 -18.82 4.15 2.75
N VAL A 18 -19.13 5.30 2.13
CA VAL A 18 -19.99 5.37 0.96
C VAL A 18 -19.36 4.62 -0.21
N GLN A 19 -18.07 4.85 -0.51
CA GLN A 19 -17.35 4.11 -1.54
C GLN A 19 -17.39 2.59 -1.28
N PHE A 20 -17.08 2.16 -0.06
CA PHE A 20 -17.06 0.74 0.31
C PHE A 20 -18.45 0.09 0.18
N LEU A 21 -19.50 0.78 0.61
CA LEU A 21 -20.89 0.35 0.45
C LEU A 21 -21.26 0.23 -1.03
N LEU A 22 -20.97 1.26 -1.83
CA LEU A 22 -21.28 1.30 -3.26
C LEU A 22 -20.59 0.16 -4.02
N ILE A 23 -19.31 -0.09 -3.74
CA ILE A 23 -18.56 -1.20 -4.35
C ILE A 23 -19.12 -2.56 -3.90
N THR A 24 -19.52 -2.70 -2.64
CA THR A 24 -20.12 -3.95 -2.14
C THR A 24 -21.45 -4.23 -2.85
N VAL A 25 -22.31 -3.21 -2.99
CA VAL A 25 -23.58 -3.32 -3.74
C VAL A 25 -23.32 -3.61 -5.21
N LEU A 26 -22.37 -2.90 -5.84
CA LEU A 26 -22.00 -3.13 -7.24
C LEU A 26 -21.54 -4.56 -7.48
N VAL A 27 -20.64 -5.07 -6.63
CA VAL A 27 -20.15 -6.46 -6.69
C VAL A 27 -21.31 -7.44 -6.55
N LEU A 28 -22.23 -7.22 -5.61
CA LEU A 28 -23.39 -8.10 -5.43
C LEU A 28 -24.33 -8.08 -6.65
N VAL A 29 -24.55 -6.91 -7.26
CA VAL A 29 -25.36 -6.81 -8.48
C VAL A 29 -24.67 -7.54 -9.64
N LEU A 30 -23.36 -7.36 -9.80
CA LEU A 30 -22.59 -8.00 -10.86
C LEU A 30 -22.53 -9.51 -10.70
N THR A 31 -22.35 -10.03 -9.47
CA THR A 31 -22.37 -11.48 -9.23
C THR A 31 -23.72 -12.09 -9.57
N VAL A 32 -24.82 -11.48 -9.13
CA VAL A 32 -26.18 -11.93 -9.46
C VAL A 32 -26.41 -11.90 -10.97
N ARG A 33 -26.01 -10.81 -11.64
CA ARG A 33 -26.09 -10.67 -13.10
C ARG A 33 -25.28 -11.75 -13.82
N GLY A 34 -24.07 -12.06 -13.34
CA GLY A 34 -23.22 -13.12 -13.88
C GLY A 34 -23.85 -14.51 -13.74
N VAL A 35 -24.44 -14.81 -12.59
CA VAL A 35 -25.15 -16.08 -12.36
C VAL A 35 -26.38 -16.21 -13.25
N LEU A 36 -27.17 -15.14 -13.40
CA LEU A 36 -28.31 -15.11 -14.31
C LEU A 36 -27.90 -15.29 -15.76
N SER A 37 -26.83 -14.61 -16.19
CA SER A 37 -26.30 -14.75 -17.55
C SER A 37 -25.83 -16.19 -17.83
N ALA A 38 -25.18 -16.82 -16.85
CA ALA A 38 -24.77 -18.23 -16.95
C ALA A 38 -25.95 -19.21 -17.04
N ALA A 39 -27.11 -18.86 -16.47
CA ALA A 39 -28.31 -19.69 -16.55
C ALA A 39 -29.00 -19.57 -17.92
N HIS A 40 -28.90 -18.42 -18.58
CA HIS A 40 -29.59 -18.14 -19.85
C HIS A 40 -28.72 -18.26 -21.11
N THR A 41 -27.40 -18.17 -21.00
CA THR A 41 -26.48 -18.15 -22.15
C THR A 41 -25.35 -19.16 -22.00
N HIS A 42 -25.09 -19.96 -23.03
CA HIS A 42 -24.02 -20.99 -23.06
C HIS A 42 -22.61 -20.41 -23.27
N HIS A 43 -22.45 -19.10 -23.38
CA HIS A 43 -21.16 -18.47 -23.69
C HIS A 43 -20.20 -18.36 -22.50
N PHE A 44 -20.70 -18.38 -21.27
CA PHE A 44 -19.87 -18.23 -20.06
C PHE A 44 -19.88 -19.50 -19.22
N HIS A 45 -18.72 -20.16 -19.10
CA HIS A 45 -18.54 -21.35 -18.28
C HIS A 45 -18.12 -20.95 -16.86
N PRO A 46 -19.05 -20.90 -15.88
CA PRO A 46 -18.77 -20.32 -14.57
C PRO A 46 -17.73 -21.14 -13.81
N LYS A 47 -17.77 -22.47 -13.99
CA LYS A 47 -16.82 -23.38 -13.35
C LYS A 47 -15.39 -23.14 -13.82
N GLU A 48 -15.19 -22.87 -15.09
CA GLU A 48 -13.85 -22.63 -15.67
C GLU A 48 -13.28 -21.27 -15.26
N TRP A 49 -14.13 -20.28 -14.99
CA TRP A 49 -13.70 -18.95 -14.57
C TRP A 49 -13.54 -18.81 -13.05
N TYR A 50 -14.59 -19.18 -12.28
CA TYR A 50 -14.59 -18.96 -10.83
C TYR A 50 -13.63 -19.89 -10.10
N VAL A 51 -13.46 -21.15 -10.55
CA VAL A 51 -12.61 -22.11 -9.83
C VAL A 51 -11.14 -21.69 -9.85
N PRO A 52 -10.49 -21.36 -11.00
CA PRO A 52 -9.09 -20.91 -11.01
C PRO A 52 -8.87 -19.58 -10.29
N VAL A 53 -9.82 -18.65 -10.40
CA VAL A 53 -9.70 -17.32 -9.80
C VAL A 53 -9.87 -17.36 -8.27
N LEU A 54 -10.86 -18.10 -7.76
CA LEU A 54 -11.06 -18.24 -6.32
C LEU A 54 -9.98 -19.12 -5.69
N SER A 55 -9.53 -20.17 -6.38
CA SER A 55 -8.43 -21.01 -5.90
C SER A 55 -7.12 -20.24 -5.83
N SER A 56 -6.76 -19.45 -6.85
CA SER A 56 -5.58 -18.58 -6.80
C SER A 56 -5.67 -17.52 -5.69
N THR A 57 -6.85 -16.97 -5.43
CA THR A 57 -7.08 -16.04 -4.31
C THR A 57 -6.87 -16.73 -2.96
N ALA A 58 -7.38 -17.96 -2.80
CA ALA A 58 -7.16 -18.75 -1.59
C ALA A 58 -5.67 -19.11 -1.41
N CYS A 59 -4.99 -19.52 -2.49
CA CYS A 59 -3.54 -19.76 -2.48
C CYS A 59 -2.76 -18.50 -2.08
N ALA A 60 -3.13 -17.31 -2.58
CA ALA A 60 -2.50 -16.06 -2.19
C ALA A 60 -2.66 -15.77 -0.68
N GLY A 61 -3.85 -16.04 -0.12
CA GLY A 61 -4.10 -15.93 1.32
C GLY A 61 -3.21 -16.89 2.15
N LEU A 62 -3.09 -18.15 1.72
CA LEU A 62 -2.23 -19.15 2.36
C LEU A 62 -0.74 -18.78 2.28
N VAL A 63 -0.28 -18.29 1.11
CA VAL A 63 1.09 -17.79 0.94
C VAL A 63 1.34 -16.60 1.86
N GLY A 64 0.38 -15.66 1.96
CA GLY A 64 0.47 -14.53 2.89
C GLY A 64 0.59 -14.97 4.35
N PHE A 65 -0.18 -15.97 4.76
CA PHE A 65 -0.08 -16.59 6.09
C PHE A 65 1.29 -17.22 6.33
N ALA A 66 1.75 -18.06 5.40
CA ALA A 66 3.05 -18.71 5.50
C ALA A 66 4.19 -17.68 5.57
N TRP A 67 4.10 -16.61 4.78
CA TRP A 67 5.06 -15.52 4.78
C TRP A 67 5.13 -14.80 6.14
N GLN A 68 3.98 -14.60 6.78
CA GLN A 68 3.89 -13.99 8.10
C GLN A 68 4.53 -14.86 9.18
N GLU A 69 4.26 -16.17 9.18
CA GLU A 69 4.86 -17.12 10.12
C GLU A 69 6.38 -17.20 9.92
N LEU A 70 6.84 -17.35 8.67
CA LEU A 70 8.27 -17.38 8.35
C LEU A 70 8.99 -16.09 8.78
N THR A 71 8.33 -14.93 8.67
CA THR A 71 8.89 -13.65 9.13
C THR A 71 9.05 -13.61 10.65
N CYS A 72 8.19 -14.31 11.40
CA CYS A 72 8.32 -14.44 12.85
C CYS A 72 9.47 -15.38 13.26
N PHE A 73 9.72 -16.46 12.49
CA PHE A 73 10.79 -17.40 12.78
C PHE A 73 12.17 -16.89 12.38
N ASN A 74 12.30 -16.36 11.16
CA ASN A 74 13.59 -15.96 10.58
C ASN A 74 13.48 -14.63 9.82
N PRO A 75 13.33 -13.49 10.53
CA PRO A 75 13.11 -12.19 9.89
C PRO A 75 14.25 -11.78 8.95
N SER A 76 15.50 -12.12 9.29
CA SER A 76 16.67 -11.73 8.49
C SER A 76 16.70 -12.38 7.10
N ARG A 77 16.29 -13.65 7.00
CA ARG A 77 16.18 -14.37 5.73
C ARG A 77 14.96 -13.89 4.95
N MET A 78 13.84 -13.65 5.64
CA MET A 78 12.59 -13.21 5.00
C MET A 78 12.66 -11.80 4.44
N VAL A 79 13.35 -10.87 5.11
CA VAL A 79 13.61 -9.54 4.55
C VAL A 79 14.37 -9.68 3.24
N LYS A 80 15.51 -10.41 3.22
CA LYS A 80 16.28 -10.64 1.99
C LYS A 80 15.43 -11.31 0.91
N ALA A 81 14.67 -12.36 1.27
CA ALA A 81 13.80 -13.06 0.33
C ALA A 81 12.76 -12.13 -0.28
N THR A 82 12.13 -11.24 0.51
CA THR A 82 11.12 -10.27 0.00
C THR A 82 11.72 -9.35 -1.06
N PHE A 83 12.93 -8.84 -0.85
CA PHE A 83 13.60 -7.94 -1.80
C PHE A 83 13.96 -8.61 -3.12
N TRP A 84 14.30 -9.90 -3.12
CA TRP A 84 14.64 -10.64 -4.35
C TRP A 84 13.42 -11.30 -5.02
N LEU A 85 12.43 -11.74 -4.24
CA LEU A 85 11.22 -12.37 -4.74
C LEU A 85 10.31 -11.35 -5.47
N SER A 86 10.25 -10.11 -4.99
CA SER A 86 9.41 -9.06 -5.58
C SER A 86 9.73 -8.77 -7.06
N PRO A 87 10.98 -8.48 -7.47
CA PRO A 87 11.31 -8.27 -8.88
C PRO A 87 11.12 -9.55 -9.70
N LEU A 88 11.41 -10.73 -9.14
CA LEU A 88 11.25 -12.00 -9.83
C LEU A 88 9.78 -12.30 -10.16
N LEU A 89 8.87 -12.14 -9.20
CA LEU A 89 7.43 -12.29 -9.42
C LEU A 89 6.88 -11.24 -10.38
N SER A 90 7.35 -9.99 -10.29
CA SER A 90 6.94 -8.92 -11.21
C SER A 90 7.39 -9.20 -12.65
N CYS A 91 8.60 -9.76 -12.82
CA CYS A 91 9.12 -10.19 -14.12
C CYS A 91 8.29 -11.35 -14.68
N ALA A 92 8.07 -12.40 -13.88
CA ALA A 92 7.27 -13.55 -14.27
C ALA A 92 5.85 -13.14 -14.69
N PHE A 93 5.22 -12.23 -13.94
CA PHE A 93 3.92 -11.66 -14.29
C PHE A 93 3.95 -10.90 -15.62
N GLY A 94 4.99 -10.08 -15.85
CA GLY A 94 5.19 -9.39 -17.13
C GLY A 94 5.32 -10.35 -18.32
N ILE A 95 6.14 -11.40 -18.19
CA ILE A 95 6.31 -12.43 -19.23
C ILE A 95 4.99 -13.16 -19.50
N LEU A 96 4.26 -13.55 -18.45
CA LEU A 96 2.95 -14.20 -18.60
C LEU A 96 1.95 -13.33 -19.38
N LEU A 97 1.92 -12.02 -19.12
CA LEU A 97 1.06 -11.09 -19.86
C LEU A 97 1.44 -10.98 -21.34
N ILE A 98 2.73 -11.05 -21.67
CA ILE A 98 3.21 -11.09 -23.07
C ILE A 98 2.75 -12.39 -23.74
N SER A 99 2.89 -13.53 -23.06
CA SER A 99 2.49 -14.84 -23.60
C SER A 99 0.99 -14.95 -23.86
N ILE A 100 0.16 -14.26 -23.08
CA ILE A 100 -1.30 -14.20 -23.29
C ILE A 100 -1.67 -13.34 -24.52
N GLY A 101 -0.82 -12.38 -24.91
CA GLY A 101 -0.94 -11.66 -26.18
C GLY A 101 -2.14 -10.71 -26.30
N THR A 102 -2.77 -10.29 -25.20
CA THR A 102 -3.90 -9.34 -25.25
C THR A 102 -3.42 -7.90 -25.41
N PRO A 103 -4.15 -7.03 -26.15
CA PRO A 103 -3.73 -5.64 -26.38
C PRO A 103 -3.48 -4.85 -25.09
N GLY A 104 -4.36 -5.02 -24.08
CA GLY A 104 -4.16 -4.44 -22.74
C GLY A 104 -3.04 -5.11 -21.94
N GLY A 105 -2.80 -6.40 -22.19
CA GLY A 105 -1.72 -7.18 -21.56
C GLY A 105 -0.33 -6.70 -21.97
N VAL A 106 -0.14 -6.27 -23.22
CA VAL A 106 1.15 -5.75 -23.70
C VAL A 106 1.53 -4.44 -23.00
N ALA A 107 0.60 -3.51 -22.84
CA ALA A 107 0.89 -2.28 -22.10
C ALA A 107 1.20 -2.56 -20.62
N ALA A 108 0.42 -3.44 -19.99
CA ALA A 108 0.64 -3.83 -18.60
C ALA A 108 1.96 -4.61 -18.40
N SER A 109 2.39 -5.41 -19.37
CA SER A 109 3.63 -6.18 -19.29
C SER A 109 4.86 -5.28 -19.36
N VAL A 110 4.86 -4.27 -20.23
CA VAL A 110 5.95 -3.27 -20.30
C VAL A 110 6.12 -2.58 -18.94
N ILE A 111 5.02 -2.14 -18.32
CA ILE A 111 5.05 -1.53 -17.00
C ILE A 111 5.59 -2.52 -15.94
N ALA A 112 5.12 -3.77 -15.96
CA ALA A 112 5.56 -4.80 -15.02
C ALA A 112 7.06 -5.10 -15.15
N LEU A 113 7.58 -5.22 -16.38
CA LEU A 113 8.99 -5.47 -16.64
C LEU A 113 9.88 -4.30 -16.22
N ILE A 114 9.49 -3.06 -16.56
CA ILE A 114 10.20 -1.86 -16.10
C ILE A 114 10.21 -1.81 -14.56
N SER A 115 9.07 -2.10 -13.92
CA SER A 115 8.99 -2.13 -12.46
C SER A 115 9.90 -3.21 -11.84
N SER A 116 10.04 -4.37 -12.49
CA SER A 116 10.93 -5.45 -12.05
C SER A 116 12.40 -5.02 -12.11
N VAL A 117 12.82 -4.38 -13.20
CA VAL A 117 14.18 -3.86 -13.34
C VAL A 117 14.49 -2.84 -12.24
N ILE A 118 13.58 -1.89 -11.99
CA ILE A 118 13.74 -0.88 -10.95
C ILE A 118 13.82 -1.53 -9.56
N GLN A 119 12.94 -2.49 -9.27
CA GLN A 119 12.96 -3.21 -8.00
C GLN A 119 14.26 -4.00 -7.81
N SER A 120 14.80 -4.60 -8.88
CA SER A 120 16.08 -5.33 -8.86
C SER A 120 17.26 -4.39 -8.59
N LEU A 121 17.34 -3.26 -9.31
CA LEU A 121 18.35 -2.23 -9.08
C LEU A 121 18.27 -1.69 -7.65
N TYR A 122 17.05 -1.47 -7.13
CA TYR A 122 16.87 -1.05 -5.76
C TYR A 122 17.34 -2.10 -4.76
N ALA A 123 17.01 -3.38 -4.98
CA ALA A 123 17.44 -4.48 -4.12
C ALA A 123 18.98 -4.57 -4.05
N CYS A 124 19.66 -4.36 -5.18
CA CYS A 124 21.12 -4.27 -5.24
C CYS A 124 21.66 -3.07 -4.44
N TRP A 125 21.09 -1.88 -4.64
CA TRP A 125 21.55 -0.65 -3.98
C TRP A 125 21.34 -0.66 -2.46
N VAL A 126 20.23 -1.22 -1.98
CA VAL A 126 19.90 -1.27 -0.55
C VAL A 126 20.61 -2.44 0.16
N SER A 127 21.23 -3.36 -0.57
CA SER A 127 21.86 -4.57 -0.03
C SER A 127 22.80 -4.33 1.16
N PRO A 128 23.69 -3.33 1.14
CA PRO A 128 24.57 -3.02 2.28
C PRO A 128 23.81 -2.64 3.56
N ARG A 129 22.61 -2.05 3.43
CA ARG A 129 21.79 -1.60 4.56
C ARG A 129 20.99 -2.70 5.23
N PHE A 130 20.94 -3.91 4.64
CA PHE A 130 20.19 -5.04 5.20
C PHE A 130 20.68 -5.45 6.59
N GLN A 131 21.97 -5.31 6.89
CA GLN A 131 22.48 -5.68 8.21
C GLN A 131 21.85 -4.84 9.32
N HIS A 132 21.73 -3.53 9.12
CA HIS A 132 21.13 -2.63 10.10
C HIS A 132 19.60 -2.84 10.18
N ALA A 133 18.94 -2.96 9.03
CA ALA A 133 17.50 -3.23 8.97
C ALA A 133 17.13 -4.55 9.68
N ASN A 134 17.91 -5.61 9.46
CA ASN A 134 17.69 -6.91 10.10
C ASN A 134 17.81 -6.83 11.62
N LYS A 135 18.80 -6.11 12.15
CA LYS A 135 18.93 -5.90 13.61
C LYS A 135 17.69 -5.22 14.19
N ILE A 136 17.23 -4.14 13.56
CA ILE A 136 16.03 -3.40 14.00
C ILE A 136 14.78 -4.30 13.95
N VAL A 137 14.58 -5.03 12.85
CA VAL A 137 13.42 -5.91 12.67
C VAL A 137 13.42 -7.04 13.69
N THR A 138 14.56 -7.71 13.91
CA THR A 138 14.67 -8.78 14.91
C THR A 138 14.34 -8.28 16.31
N VAL A 139 14.91 -7.14 16.74
CA VAL A 139 14.61 -6.52 18.04
C VAL A 139 13.13 -6.13 18.15
N SER A 140 12.57 -5.61 17.06
CA SER A 140 11.17 -5.20 16.99
C SER A 140 10.19 -6.36 17.10
N ILE A 141 10.54 -7.55 16.59
CA ILE A 141 9.73 -8.77 16.59
C ILE A 141 9.86 -9.54 17.91
N ALA A 142 11.04 -9.51 18.54
CA ALA A 142 11.29 -10.21 19.81
C ALA A 142 10.30 -9.85 20.93
N HIS A 143 9.75 -8.64 20.90
CA HIS A 143 8.81 -8.12 21.89
C HIS A 143 7.35 -8.08 21.38
N HIS A 144 6.97 -8.91 20.41
CA HIS A 144 5.58 -8.91 19.93
C HIS A 144 4.62 -9.57 20.92
N PRO A 145 3.57 -8.86 21.36
CA PRO A 145 2.50 -9.48 22.13
C PRO A 145 1.83 -10.58 21.29
N PRO A 146 1.46 -11.74 21.86
CA PRO A 146 0.80 -12.83 21.13
C PRO A 146 -0.52 -12.36 20.47
N LYS A 147 -1.19 -11.38 21.06
CA LYS A 147 -2.41 -10.75 20.54
C LYS A 147 -2.20 -10.07 19.18
N VAL A 148 -1.00 -9.58 18.87
CA VAL A 148 -0.69 -8.93 17.58
C VAL A 148 -0.60 -9.96 16.46
N LYS A 149 -0.12 -11.19 16.73
CA LYS A 149 -0.10 -12.26 15.73
C LYS A 149 -1.54 -12.64 15.34
N ALA A 150 -2.39 -12.91 16.33
CA ALA A 150 -3.81 -13.24 16.10
C ALA A 150 -4.55 -12.15 15.29
N MET A 151 -4.25 -10.87 15.55
CA MET A 151 -4.75 -9.75 14.75
C MET A 151 -4.34 -9.86 13.28
N VAL A 152 -3.05 -10.04 13.01
CA VAL A 152 -2.53 -10.08 11.64
C VAL A 152 -3.17 -11.25 10.89
N LEU A 153 -3.34 -12.40 11.55
CA LEU A 153 -4.06 -13.54 11.01
C LEU A 153 -5.51 -13.22 10.63
N LEU A 154 -6.26 -12.61 11.55
CA LEU A 154 -7.64 -12.20 11.28
C LEU A 154 -7.72 -11.22 10.11
N SER A 155 -6.78 -10.28 10.00
CA SER A 155 -6.74 -9.33 8.88
C SER A 155 -6.46 -10.00 7.54
N ILE A 156 -5.59 -11.01 7.50
CA ILE A 156 -5.29 -11.79 6.29
C ILE A 156 -6.55 -12.54 5.85
N ILE A 157 -7.28 -13.15 6.79
CA ILE A 157 -8.55 -13.83 6.49
C ILE A 157 -9.58 -12.85 5.92
N ILE A 158 -9.80 -11.70 6.58
CA ILE A 158 -10.76 -10.68 6.12
C ILE A 158 -10.37 -10.16 4.73
N CYS A 159 -9.09 -9.86 4.50
CA CYS A 159 -8.61 -9.40 3.20
C CYS A 159 -8.80 -10.46 2.11
N THR A 160 -8.57 -11.74 2.43
CA THR A 160 -8.74 -12.84 1.48
C THR A 160 -10.21 -13.02 1.10
N VAL A 161 -11.12 -12.96 2.08
CA VAL A 161 -12.57 -13.00 1.84
C VAL A 161 -13.03 -11.80 1.01
N TYR A 162 -12.52 -10.60 1.31
CA TYR A 162 -12.83 -9.39 0.54
C TYR A 162 -12.30 -9.49 -0.91
N LEU A 163 -11.08 -9.99 -1.12
CA LEU A 163 -10.57 -10.23 -2.46
C LEU A 163 -11.43 -11.24 -3.23
N ALA A 164 -11.83 -12.34 -2.58
CA ALA A 164 -12.69 -13.34 -3.20
C ALA A 164 -14.05 -12.76 -3.62
N SER A 165 -14.64 -11.87 -2.81
CA SER A 165 -15.90 -11.21 -3.18
C SER A 165 -15.72 -10.27 -4.37
N LEU A 166 -14.65 -9.47 -4.42
CA LEU A 166 -14.36 -8.60 -5.57
C LEU A 166 -14.11 -9.40 -6.84
N MET A 167 -13.32 -10.48 -6.76
CA MET A 167 -13.09 -11.37 -7.90
C MET A 167 -14.41 -11.96 -8.39
N SER A 168 -15.33 -12.29 -7.48
CA SER A 168 -16.65 -12.76 -7.88
C SER A 168 -17.41 -11.71 -8.71
N GLY A 169 -17.37 -10.44 -8.30
CA GLY A 169 -17.98 -9.33 -9.04
C GLY A 169 -17.35 -9.09 -10.41
N ILE A 170 -16.02 -9.21 -10.52
CA ILE A 170 -15.31 -9.11 -11.81
C ILE A 170 -15.76 -10.22 -12.75
N GLY A 171 -15.92 -11.45 -12.25
CA GLY A 171 -16.45 -12.57 -13.02
C GLY A 171 -17.82 -12.30 -13.60
N GLY A 172 -18.71 -11.73 -12.79
CA GLY A 172 -20.04 -11.33 -13.22
C GLY A 172 -20.04 -10.25 -14.30
N ALA A 173 -19.14 -9.26 -14.21
CA ALA A 173 -18.95 -8.25 -15.24
C ALA A 173 -18.40 -8.84 -16.55
N THR A 174 -17.45 -9.78 -16.46
CA THR A 174 -16.89 -10.45 -17.65
C THR A 174 -17.88 -11.38 -18.34
N ALA A 175 -18.87 -11.93 -17.63
CA ALA A 175 -19.88 -12.81 -18.20
C ALA A 175 -20.85 -12.09 -19.15
N THR A 176 -21.11 -10.80 -18.90
CA THR A 176 -22.00 -9.97 -19.73
C THR A 176 -21.28 -9.12 -20.77
N ALA A 177 -19.99 -8.83 -20.54
CA ALA A 177 -19.06 -8.22 -21.49
C ALA A 177 -19.57 -6.95 -22.21
N THR A 178 -20.28 -6.06 -21.49
CA THR A 178 -20.71 -4.76 -22.02
C THR A 178 -19.62 -3.70 -21.86
N GLU A 179 -19.67 -2.62 -22.64
CA GLU A 179 -18.67 -1.53 -22.53
C GLU A 179 -18.64 -0.92 -21.11
N ILE A 180 -19.80 -0.84 -20.46
CA ILE A 180 -19.95 -0.34 -19.08
C ILE A 180 -19.28 -1.30 -18.06
N ASP A 181 -19.25 -2.60 -18.34
CA ASP A 181 -18.61 -3.60 -17.47
C ASP A 181 -17.10 -3.34 -17.34
N THR A 182 -16.46 -2.79 -18.39
CA THR A 182 -15.05 -2.37 -18.33
C THR A 182 -14.83 -1.24 -17.31
N LEU A 183 -15.75 -0.26 -17.27
CA LEU A 183 -15.72 0.82 -16.27
C LEU A 183 -15.93 0.27 -14.85
N PHE A 184 -16.85 -0.68 -14.67
CA PHE A 184 -17.06 -1.32 -13.37
C PHE A 184 -15.84 -2.09 -12.88
N ILE A 185 -15.15 -2.83 -13.76
CA ILE A 185 -13.91 -3.51 -13.41
C ILE A 185 -12.84 -2.49 -12.96
N PHE A 186 -12.69 -1.38 -13.69
CA PHE A 186 -11.76 -0.31 -13.29
C PHE A 186 -12.11 0.30 -11.91
N LEU A 187 -13.39 0.57 -11.65
CA LEU A 187 -13.86 1.06 -10.35
C LEU A 187 -13.59 0.06 -9.22
N ILE A 188 -13.82 -1.24 -9.45
CA ILE A 188 -13.51 -2.30 -8.49
C ILE A 188 -12.00 -2.34 -8.19
N LEU A 189 -11.14 -2.33 -9.22
CA LEU A 189 -9.69 -2.35 -9.05
C LEU A 189 -9.17 -1.09 -8.33
N GLY A 190 -9.65 0.09 -8.70
CA GLY A 190 -9.30 1.34 -8.03
C GLY A 190 -9.71 1.34 -6.55
N SER A 191 -10.91 0.83 -6.26
CA SER A 191 -11.37 0.66 -4.88
C SER A 191 -10.52 -0.32 -4.09
N LEU A 192 -10.08 -1.41 -4.71
CA LEU A 192 -9.21 -2.42 -4.11
C LEU A 192 -7.86 -1.81 -3.73
N THR A 193 -7.23 -1.05 -4.62
CA THR A 193 -5.96 -0.37 -4.31
C THR A 193 -6.12 0.54 -3.10
N TRP A 194 -7.21 1.31 -3.04
CA TRP A 194 -7.44 2.24 -1.95
C TRP A 194 -7.76 1.54 -0.61
N THR A 195 -8.63 0.53 -0.61
CA THR A 195 -8.96 -0.25 0.60
C THR A 195 -7.73 -0.97 1.15
N MET A 196 -6.91 -1.57 0.30
CA MET A 196 -5.66 -2.24 0.72
C MET A 196 -4.68 -1.26 1.40
N GLN A 197 -4.58 -0.04 0.88
CA GLN A 197 -3.76 0.99 1.49
C GLN A 197 -4.30 1.43 2.87
N ILE A 198 -5.62 1.50 3.03
CA ILE A 198 -6.28 1.77 4.31
C ILE A 198 -6.03 0.63 5.30
N VAL A 199 -6.19 -0.63 4.90
CA VAL A 199 -5.92 -1.78 5.78
C VAL A 199 -4.45 -1.74 6.24
N LYS A 200 -3.50 -1.59 5.32
CA LYS A 200 -2.06 -1.48 5.65
C LYS A 200 -1.78 -0.39 6.68
N ASN A 201 -2.32 0.81 6.47
CA ASN A 201 -2.10 1.95 7.35
C ASN A 201 -2.83 1.77 8.70
N MET A 202 -4.02 1.15 8.71
CA MET A 202 -4.76 0.82 9.92
C MET A 202 -4.01 -0.17 10.80
N MET A 203 -3.39 -1.20 10.20
CA MET A 203 -2.52 -2.14 10.93
C MET A 203 -1.32 -1.40 11.53
N LEU A 204 -0.69 -0.50 10.78
CA LEU A 204 0.45 0.29 11.26
C LEU A 204 0.08 1.17 12.47
N VAL A 205 -1.05 1.89 12.40
CA VAL A 205 -1.57 2.72 13.51
C VAL A 205 -1.88 1.85 14.73
N THR A 206 -2.57 0.73 14.53
CA THR A 206 -3.00 -0.14 15.62
C THR A 206 -1.82 -0.80 16.33
N VAL A 207 -0.85 -1.34 15.57
CA VAL A 207 0.37 -1.93 16.14
C VAL A 207 1.19 -0.87 16.89
N SER A 208 1.28 0.35 16.35
CA SER A 208 1.96 1.46 17.03
C SER A 208 1.29 1.81 18.36
N HIS A 209 -0.04 1.87 18.39
CA HIS A 209 -0.81 2.14 19.61
C HIS A 209 -0.59 1.06 20.67
N ILE A 210 -0.67 -0.22 20.30
CA ILE A 210 -0.47 -1.36 21.23
C ILE A 210 0.94 -1.35 21.79
N LYS A 211 1.96 -1.16 20.94
CA LYS A 211 3.36 -1.10 21.39
C LYS A 211 3.57 0.07 22.34
N TYR A 212 3.02 1.25 22.01
CA TYR A 212 3.13 2.42 22.87
C TYR A 212 2.48 2.22 24.24
N MET A 213 1.25 1.70 24.29
CA MET A 213 0.56 1.44 25.56
C MET A 213 1.30 0.40 26.42
N HIS A 214 1.93 -0.59 25.77
CA HIS A 214 2.78 -1.55 26.47
C HIS A 214 4.03 -0.90 27.06
N PHE A 215 4.74 -0.06 26.30
CA PHE A 215 5.95 0.63 26.77
C PHE A 215 5.67 1.74 27.80
N ALA A 216 4.61 2.53 27.61
CA ALA A 216 4.34 3.72 28.42
C ALA A 216 3.60 3.42 29.73
N SER A 217 2.74 2.40 29.74
CA SER A 217 1.82 2.16 30.87
C SER A 217 1.88 0.72 31.41
N GLY A 218 2.72 -0.15 30.86
CA GLY A 218 2.79 -1.58 31.23
C GLY A 218 1.47 -2.35 31.06
N THR A 219 0.44 -1.70 30.51
CA THR A 219 -0.94 -2.19 30.51
C THR A 219 -1.21 -2.92 29.20
N GLN A 220 -1.70 -4.15 29.30
CA GLN A 220 -2.19 -4.88 28.13
C GLN A 220 -3.57 -4.36 27.73
N VAL A 221 -3.62 -3.42 26.79
CA VAL A 221 -4.89 -2.96 26.22
C VAL A 221 -5.53 -4.09 25.41
N ASP A 222 -6.83 -4.31 25.61
CA ASP A 222 -7.57 -5.27 24.81
C ASP A 222 -7.64 -4.83 23.34
N PHE A 223 -7.30 -5.76 22.46
CA PHE A 223 -7.05 -5.51 21.05
C PHE A 223 -8.30 -5.02 20.31
N LYS A 224 -9.45 -5.65 20.59
CA LYS A 224 -10.75 -5.25 20.01
C LYS A 224 -11.08 -3.81 20.36
N THR A 225 -10.72 -3.40 21.57
CA THR A 225 -10.88 -2.02 22.03
C THR A 225 -9.89 -1.08 21.36
N ALA A 226 -8.63 -1.48 21.16
CA ALA A 226 -7.63 -0.68 20.43
C ALA A 226 -8.01 -0.46 18.95
N VAL A 227 -8.48 -1.49 18.25
CA VAL A 227 -8.97 -1.37 16.86
C VAL A 227 -10.21 -0.51 16.81
N ARG A 228 -11.18 -0.76 17.68
CA ARG A 228 -12.42 0.03 17.75
C ARG A 228 -12.12 1.50 18.01
N ASN A 229 -11.20 1.80 18.92
CA ASN A 229 -10.81 3.17 19.23
C ASN A 229 -10.05 3.80 18.06
N SER A 230 -9.13 3.08 17.43
CA SER A 230 -8.41 3.56 16.24
C SER A 230 -9.38 3.81 15.06
N ALA A 231 -10.35 2.93 14.86
CA ALA A 231 -11.38 3.05 13.83
C ALA A 231 -12.38 4.17 14.16
N LYS A 232 -12.63 4.46 15.44
CA LYS A 232 -13.55 5.52 15.84
C LYS A 232 -12.91 6.90 15.79
N TYR A 233 -11.65 7.03 16.19
CA TYR A 233 -10.99 8.33 16.36
C TYR A 233 -9.99 8.68 15.25
N SER A 234 -9.34 7.67 14.66
CA SER A 234 -8.26 7.87 13.68
C SER A 234 -8.64 7.49 12.25
N MET A 235 -9.80 6.87 12.00
CA MET A 235 -10.18 6.38 10.66
C MET A 235 -10.19 7.47 9.59
N GLY A 236 -10.74 8.65 9.87
CA GLY A 236 -10.72 9.77 8.93
C GLY A 236 -9.31 10.24 8.55
N SER A 237 -8.41 10.27 9.54
CA SER A 237 -6.99 10.60 9.32
C SER A 237 -6.25 9.50 8.57
N ILE A 238 -6.61 8.23 8.81
CA ILE A 238 -6.05 7.08 8.10
C ILE A 238 -6.50 7.11 6.64
N CYS A 239 -7.79 7.32 6.36
CA CYS A 239 -8.34 7.39 5.01
C CYS A 239 -7.67 8.52 4.20
N MET A 240 -7.57 9.71 4.81
CA MET A 240 -6.87 10.85 4.23
C MET A 240 -5.40 10.50 3.94
N GLY A 241 -4.67 9.99 4.93
CA GLY A 241 -3.27 9.61 4.76
C GLY A 241 -3.05 8.54 3.68
N SER A 242 -3.99 7.60 3.52
CA SER A 242 -3.92 6.52 2.53
C SER A 242 -4.06 7.01 1.08
N ILE A 243 -4.70 8.15 0.83
CA ILE A 243 -4.71 8.79 -0.50
C ILE A 243 -3.51 9.71 -0.65
N PHE A 244 -3.32 10.62 0.31
CA PHE A 244 -2.36 11.70 0.18
C PHE A 244 -0.91 11.20 0.20
N ILE A 245 -0.54 10.31 1.12
CA ILE A 245 0.88 9.94 1.28
C ILE A 245 1.45 9.21 0.05
N PRO A 246 0.75 8.25 -0.58
CA PRO A 246 1.21 7.66 -1.83
C PRO A 246 1.34 8.68 -2.97
N VAL A 247 0.32 9.53 -3.17
CA VAL A 247 0.32 10.57 -4.21
C VAL A 247 1.51 11.52 -4.04
N LEU A 248 1.80 11.92 -2.82
CA LEU A 248 2.96 12.76 -2.51
C LEU A 248 4.29 12.03 -2.78
N GLY A 249 4.34 10.72 -2.61
CA GLY A 249 5.48 9.89 -3.03
C GLY A 249 5.71 9.95 -4.54
N VAL A 250 4.64 9.87 -5.33
CA VAL A 250 4.69 9.96 -6.81
C VAL A 250 5.16 11.33 -7.29
N ILE A 251 4.58 12.40 -6.73
CA ILE A 251 4.95 13.79 -7.09
C ILE A 251 6.43 14.04 -6.77
N ARG A 252 6.94 13.54 -5.64
CA ARG A 252 8.36 13.68 -5.29
C ARG A 252 9.26 12.84 -6.20
N GLY A 253 8.87 11.61 -6.52
CA GLY A 253 9.61 10.74 -7.44
C GLY A 253 9.76 11.39 -8.82
N SER A 254 8.65 11.86 -9.38
CA SER A 254 8.61 12.54 -10.69
C SER A 254 9.41 13.85 -10.69
N ALA A 255 9.23 14.73 -9.69
CA ALA A 255 9.97 15.99 -9.60
C ALA A 255 11.49 15.78 -9.55
N ARG A 256 11.96 14.71 -8.90
CA ARG A 256 13.39 14.37 -8.91
C ARG A 256 13.84 13.74 -10.21
N GLY A 257 13.04 12.85 -10.80
CA GLY A 257 13.30 12.29 -12.13
C GLY A 257 13.58 13.39 -13.17
N VAL A 258 12.72 14.42 -13.19
CA VAL A 258 12.90 15.60 -14.05
C VAL A 258 14.18 16.36 -13.74
N ASN A 259 14.48 16.60 -12.46
CA ASN A 259 15.71 17.31 -12.06
C ASN A 259 17.01 16.58 -12.44
N LEU A 260 16.96 15.25 -12.65
CA LEU A 260 18.15 14.46 -12.99
C LEU A 260 18.43 14.43 -14.47
N VAL A 261 17.36 14.38 -15.27
CA VAL A 261 17.44 14.50 -16.72
C VAL A 261 17.84 15.92 -17.12
N SER A 262 17.52 16.92 -16.29
CA SER A 262 17.80 18.34 -16.55
C SER A 262 19.20 18.79 -16.14
N GLY A 263 20.10 17.87 -15.76
CA GLY A 263 21.42 18.17 -15.20
C GLY A 263 22.41 18.92 -16.11
N ASP A 264 22.01 19.36 -17.30
CA ASP A 264 22.88 20.06 -18.27
C ASP A 264 22.18 21.22 -19.03
N ALA A 265 20.94 21.58 -18.66
CA ALA A 265 20.21 22.69 -19.29
C ALA A 265 20.01 23.85 -18.30
N ASP A 266 20.85 24.87 -18.44
CA ASP A 266 20.99 26.06 -17.58
C ASP A 266 19.75 26.97 -17.52
N GLU A 267 18.64 26.62 -18.20
CA GLU A 267 17.42 27.45 -18.27
C GLU A 267 16.35 27.13 -17.20
N PHE A 268 16.49 26.05 -16.41
CA PHE A 268 15.46 25.61 -15.44
C PHE A 268 15.83 25.76 -13.95
N MET A 269 16.84 26.55 -13.60
CA MET A 269 17.27 26.71 -12.20
C MET A 269 16.20 27.32 -11.26
N CYS A 270 15.26 28.11 -11.79
CA CYS A 270 14.19 28.71 -10.98
C CYS A 270 13.08 27.71 -10.59
N SER A 271 12.79 26.71 -11.45
CA SER A 271 11.79 25.67 -11.16
C SER A 271 12.38 24.61 -10.21
N ALA A 272 13.68 24.33 -10.29
CA ALA A 272 14.36 23.36 -9.43
C ALA A 272 14.32 23.76 -7.94
N ASN A 273 14.51 25.06 -7.62
CA ASN A 273 14.48 25.56 -6.25
C ASN A 273 13.05 25.68 -5.69
N CYS A 274 12.06 25.97 -6.55
CA CYS A 274 10.65 25.96 -6.17
C CYS A 274 10.16 24.52 -5.91
N CYS A 275 10.49 23.59 -6.80
CA CYS A 275 10.15 22.17 -6.67
C CYS A 275 10.81 21.52 -5.45
N SER A 276 12.06 21.89 -5.12
CA SER A 276 12.73 21.39 -3.91
C SER A 276 12.06 21.92 -2.63
N GLY A 277 11.65 23.19 -2.61
CA GLY A 277 10.91 23.80 -1.51
C GLY A 277 9.51 23.21 -1.31
N VAL A 278 8.77 22.99 -2.40
CA VAL A 278 7.46 22.32 -2.37
C VAL A 278 7.61 20.88 -1.93
N ALA A 279 8.57 20.13 -2.47
CA ALA A 279 8.84 18.75 -2.05
C ALA A 279 9.18 18.66 -0.56
N SER A 280 10.01 19.58 -0.04
CA SER A 280 10.36 19.64 1.39
C SER A 280 9.14 19.89 2.28
N ARG A 281 8.29 20.85 1.92
CA ARG A 281 7.01 21.11 2.63
C ARG A 281 6.08 19.91 2.55
N LEU A 282 5.98 19.27 1.39
CA LEU A 282 5.19 18.06 1.23
C LEU A 282 5.69 16.94 2.14
N VAL A 283 7.02 16.74 2.30
CA VAL A 283 7.59 15.72 3.21
C VAL A 283 7.20 16.01 4.65
N ALA A 284 7.25 17.27 5.06
CA ALA A 284 6.87 17.68 6.40
C ALA A 284 5.40 17.32 6.71
N TYR A 285 4.48 17.56 5.78
CA TYR A 285 3.05 17.34 6.01
C TYR A 285 2.53 15.95 5.60
N GLY A 286 3.29 15.20 4.81
CA GLY A 286 2.88 13.95 4.19
C GLY A 286 3.96 12.88 4.27
N ASN A 287 3.97 12.20 5.41
CA ASN A 287 5.04 11.29 5.82
C ASN A 287 4.43 10.01 6.44
N ARG A 288 4.90 8.82 6.02
CA ARG A 288 4.42 7.51 6.51
C ARG A 288 4.62 7.30 8.02
N TRP A 289 5.68 7.87 8.60
CA TRP A 289 5.94 7.87 10.04
C TRP A 289 4.90 8.67 10.82
N GLY A 290 4.17 9.57 10.16
CA GLY A 290 3.02 10.25 10.77
C GLY A 290 1.96 9.26 11.28
N PHE A 291 1.75 8.13 10.61
CA PHE A 291 0.80 7.10 11.09
C PHE A 291 1.20 6.51 12.44
N VAL A 292 2.50 6.41 12.74
CA VAL A 292 2.97 5.95 14.05
C VAL A 292 2.52 6.94 15.12
N GLN A 293 2.74 8.24 14.90
CA GLN A 293 2.29 9.29 15.82
C GLN A 293 0.76 9.41 15.91
N VAL A 294 0.02 9.12 14.84
CA VAL A 294 -1.45 9.01 14.89
C VAL A 294 -1.86 7.92 15.88
N GLY A 295 -1.21 6.75 15.85
CA GLY A 295 -1.51 5.66 16.78
C GLY A 295 -1.13 5.97 18.23
N VAL A 296 -0.05 6.72 18.44
CA VAL A 296 0.43 7.07 19.78
C VAL A 296 -0.40 8.19 20.42
N TYR A 297 -0.58 9.30 19.69
CA TYR A 297 -1.15 10.54 20.24
C TYR A 297 -2.57 10.84 19.77
N ASN A 298 -3.15 10.00 18.91
CA ASN A 298 -4.50 10.17 18.36
C ASN A 298 -4.72 11.55 17.69
N LYS A 299 -3.65 12.10 17.10
CA LYS A 299 -3.65 13.35 16.36
C LYS A 299 -4.03 13.10 14.89
N GLY A 300 -4.52 14.11 14.19
CA GLY A 300 -4.75 14.02 12.74
C GLY A 300 -3.45 13.94 11.94
N ILE A 301 -3.47 13.20 10.82
CA ILE A 301 -2.27 12.77 10.07
C ILE A 301 -1.32 13.90 9.68
N VAL A 302 -1.83 15.05 9.22
CA VAL A 302 -0.99 16.18 8.78
C VAL A 302 -0.14 16.74 9.92
N GLN A 303 -0.73 16.92 11.10
CA GLN A 303 0.00 17.39 12.28
C GLN A 303 0.95 16.31 12.79
N ALA A 304 0.50 15.05 12.84
CA ALA A 304 1.34 13.94 13.24
C ALA A 304 2.57 13.79 12.32
N SER A 305 2.40 14.00 11.01
CA SER A 305 3.50 14.02 10.05
C SER A 305 4.46 15.19 10.29
N ALA A 306 3.93 16.39 10.55
CA ALA A 306 4.73 17.60 10.80
C ALA A 306 5.54 17.49 12.10
N ASP A 307 4.89 17.11 13.20
CA ASP A 307 5.53 16.89 14.51
C ASP A 307 6.63 15.82 14.40
N THR A 308 6.38 14.75 13.62
CA THR A 308 7.38 13.71 13.37
C THR A 308 8.56 14.22 12.54
N TRP A 309 8.28 15.05 11.53
CA TRP A 309 9.33 15.62 10.68
C TRP A 309 10.21 16.60 11.43
N GLU A 310 9.62 17.42 12.31
CA GLU A 310 10.37 18.33 13.17
C GLU A 310 11.28 17.56 14.14
N MET A 311 10.80 16.45 14.70
CA MET A 311 11.63 15.57 15.54
C MET A 311 12.82 15.01 14.76
N PHE A 312 12.61 14.57 13.51
CA PHE A 312 13.71 14.10 12.66
C PHE A 312 14.71 15.21 12.31
N ARG A 313 14.24 16.44 12.09
CA ARG A 313 15.10 17.60 11.84
C ARG A 313 15.97 17.92 13.04
N ARG A 314 15.38 17.95 14.24
CA ARG A 314 16.11 18.18 15.51
C ARG A 314 17.19 17.13 15.76
N LEU A 315 16.96 15.89 15.33
CA LEU A 315 17.90 14.77 15.46
C LEU A 315 18.88 14.64 14.27
N GLY A 316 18.85 15.55 13.29
CA GLY A 316 19.75 15.52 12.13
C GLY A 316 19.50 14.37 11.14
N MET A 317 18.35 13.69 11.22
CA MET A 317 18.05 12.50 10.40
C MET A 317 17.40 12.81 9.03
N GLU A 318 17.29 14.09 8.67
CA GLU A 318 16.62 14.55 7.46
C GLU A 318 17.24 13.95 6.18
N LYS A 319 18.57 13.94 6.07
CA LYS A 319 19.28 13.37 4.91
C LYS A 319 19.06 11.85 4.75
N LEU A 320 18.88 11.12 5.86
CA LEU A 320 18.80 9.65 5.86
C LEU A 320 17.41 9.14 5.46
N ILE A 321 16.36 9.86 5.83
CA ILE A 321 14.96 9.50 5.53
C ILE A 321 14.54 9.94 4.13
N ILE A 322 15.04 11.09 3.66
CA ILE A 322 14.82 11.56 2.29
C ILE A 322 15.35 10.51 1.32
N LEU A 323 16.56 9.99 1.54
CA LEU A 323 17.21 9.02 0.67
C LEU A 323 16.51 7.63 0.63
N THR A 324 15.81 7.24 1.69
CA THR A 324 15.15 5.91 1.81
C THR A 324 13.67 5.92 1.43
N SER A 325 12.95 7.01 1.66
CA SER A 325 11.53 7.16 1.27
C SER A 325 11.35 7.31 -0.25
N LEU A 326 12.37 7.79 -0.95
CA LEU A 326 12.40 7.96 -2.39
C LEU A 326 12.36 6.64 -3.15
N VAL A 327 13.14 5.66 -2.72
CA VAL A 327 13.28 4.45 -3.55
C VAL A 327 12.10 3.48 -3.36
N HIS A 328 11.44 3.51 -2.20
CA HIS A 328 10.18 2.76 -2.02
C HIS A 328 9.00 3.38 -2.78
N SER A 329 9.03 4.69 -3.05
CA SER A 329 8.04 5.39 -3.87
C SER A 329 8.36 5.25 -5.37
N ALA A 330 9.65 5.23 -5.74
CA ALA A 330 10.12 4.93 -7.10
C ALA A 330 9.94 3.45 -7.48
N SER A 331 10.02 2.50 -6.53
CA SER A 331 9.69 1.09 -6.79
C SER A 331 8.20 0.86 -7.06
N SER A 332 7.33 1.79 -6.63
CA SER A 332 5.91 1.78 -7.01
C SER A 332 5.62 2.48 -8.34
N LEU A 333 6.55 3.29 -8.87
CA LEU A 333 6.47 3.94 -10.17
C LEU A 333 7.88 4.21 -10.73
N GLY A 334 8.39 3.28 -11.53
CA GLY A 334 8.93 3.62 -12.85
C GLY A 334 10.16 4.53 -13.03
N TRP A 335 10.92 4.96 -12.01
CA TRP A 335 12.02 5.94 -12.23
C TRP A 335 13.40 5.50 -11.73
N GLN A 336 14.37 5.58 -12.65
CA GLN A 336 15.77 5.17 -12.58
C GLN A 336 16.66 6.37 -12.22
N GLN A 337 17.76 6.13 -11.50
CA GLN A 337 18.76 7.16 -11.21
C GLN A 337 20.14 6.54 -10.96
N ASP A 338 21.12 6.91 -11.79
CA ASP A 338 22.53 6.54 -11.68
C ASP A 338 23.24 7.24 -10.51
N PRO A 339 24.28 6.62 -9.91
CA PRO A 339 25.04 7.21 -8.82
C PRO A 339 26.35 7.83 -9.32
N TYR A 340 26.40 9.16 -9.39
CA TYR A 340 27.64 9.88 -9.11
C TYR A 340 27.42 10.71 -7.85
N VAL A 341 28.26 10.50 -6.85
CA VAL A 341 29.03 11.51 -6.11
C VAL A 341 29.62 10.83 -4.85
N HIS A 342 30.94 10.97 -4.76
CA HIS A 342 31.84 10.60 -3.66
C HIS A 342 31.52 11.26 -2.33
#